data_AF-A0A4V4M7A6-F1
#
_entry.id   AF-A0A4V4M7A6-F1
#
_cell.length_a   1.000
_cell.length_b   1.000
_cell.length_c   1.000
_cell.angle_alpha   90.00
_cell.angle_beta   90.00
_cell.angle_gamma   90.00
#
_symmetry.space_group_name_H-M   'P 1'
#
loop_
_entity.id
_entity.type
_entity.pdbx_description
1 polymer ?
#
loop_
_entity_poly.entity_id
_entity_poly.type
_entity_poly.pdbx_seq_one_letter_code
_entity_poly.pdbx_strand_id
1 'polypeptide(L)'
;MGLALKLISILIYVLLTLSSGVLLIFVNISAISTDLVPSALKFISVDTSSLGQQLSIQNGELDVSTLYANDSEAALGQSLGVRQEYYFGQYSYCGTIEDRRDGVCELARDADSHFISRLDPYTYIIEDTPENLKDAVRQHLEASQSTFTSSDYLREYSAAGYWLIFLSAIFTGVALFAGLIPIRYTISFAGVFCLLAFLTVTVGSSILTAVIVKMRDVNGDALGVTVHYGVSLWLVWITTFVLLCAVPFYFVASN
;
A
#
# COMPACT_ATOMS: atom_id res chain seq x y z
N MET A 1 -0.45 -17.31 -40.47
CA MET A 1 -0.10 -16.04 -39.81
C MET A 1 1.31 -15.66 -40.20
N GLY A 2 1.56 -14.41 -40.61
CA GLY A 2 2.87 -13.99 -41.13
C GLY A 2 3.95 -13.98 -40.05
N LEU A 3 5.18 -14.37 -40.40
CA LEU A 3 6.36 -14.33 -39.52
C LEU A 3 6.54 -12.95 -38.86
N ALA A 4 6.25 -11.88 -39.61
CA ALA A 4 6.29 -10.50 -39.13
C ALA A 4 5.30 -10.25 -37.96
N LEU A 5 4.08 -10.79 -38.03
CA LEU A 5 3.07 -10.61 -36.97
C LEU A 5 3.48 -11.31 -35.68
N LYS A 6 4.12 -12.49 -35.78
CA LYS A 6 4.67 -13.20 -34.62
C LYS A 6 5.79 -12.42 -33.95
N LEU A 7 6.74 -11.92 -34.74
CA LEU A 7 7.87 -11.15 -34.23
C LEU A 7 7.42 -9.84 -33.56
N ILE A 8 6.45 -9.14 -34.16
CA ILE A 8 5.86 -7.93 -33.57
C ILE A 8 5.14 -8.27 -32.26
N SER A 9 4.36 -9.36 -32.24
CA SER A 9 3.66 -9.79 -31.02
C SER A 9 4.63 -10.16 -29.90
N ILE A 10 5.76 -10.80 -30.24
CA ILE A 10 6.84 -11.11 -29.30
C ILE A 10 7.43 -9.86 -28.67
N LEU A 11 7.78 -8.88 -29.50
CA LEU A 11 8.33 -7.63 -29.01
C LEU A 11 7.35 -6.91 -28.07
N ILE A 12 6.07 -6.88 -28.42
CA ILE A 12 5.03 -6.20 -27.63
C ILE A 12 4.84 -6.87 -26.27
N TYR A 13 4.65 -8.19 -26.21
CA TYR A 13 4.42 -8.84 -24.92
C TYR A 13 5.66 -8.78 -24.03
N VAL A 14 6.87 -8.89 -24.59
CA VAL A 14 8.12 -8.79 -23.82
C VAL A 14 8.22 -7.40 -23.20
N LEU A 15 7.97 -6.33 -23.98
CA LEU A 15 8.04 -4.97 -23.47
C LEU A 15 7.01 -4.74 -22.36
N LEU A 16 5.75 -5.12 -22.59
CA LEU A 16 4.68 -4.91 -21.61
C LEU A 16 4.91 -5.72 -20.33
N THR A 17 5.30 -6.99 -20.44
CA THR A 17 5.56 -7.82 -19.24
C THR A 17 6.82 -7.41 -18.50
N LEU A 18 7.87 -6.96 -19.20
CA LEU A 18 9.04 -6.35 -18.58
C LEU A 18 8.67 -5.09 -17.81
N SER A 19 7.93 -4.16 -18.44
CA SER A 19 7.47 -2.92 -17.79
C SER A 19 6.61 -3.22 -16.56
N SER A 20 5.65 -4.14 -16.67
CA SER A 20 4.84 -4.60 -15.56
C SER A 20 5.68 -5.21 -14.42
N GLY A 21 6.67 -6.03 -14.76
CA GLY A 21 7.59 -6.62 -13.79
C GLY A 21 8.37 -5.56 -13.03
N VAL A 22 8.89 -4.54 -13.72
CA VAL A 22 9.61 -3.42 -13.09
C VAL A 22 8.70 -2.62 -12.16
N LEU A 23 7.46 -2.34 -12.56
CA LEU A 23 6.48 -1.64 -11.71
C LEU A 23 6.17 -2.44 -10.44
N LEU A 24 5.92 -3.74 -10.57
CA LEU A 24 5.67 -4.62 -9.43
C LEU A 24 6.89 -4.70 -8.51
N ILE A 25 8.11 -4.73 -9.05
CA ILE A 25 9.33 -4.68 -8.26
C ILE A 25 9.40 -3.39 -7.45
N PHE A 26 9.13 -2.22 -8.04
CA PHE A 26 9.14 -0.96 -7.29
C PHE A 26 8.08 -0.90 -6.19
N VAL A 27 6.88 -1.41 -6.46
CA VAL A 27 5.80 -1.51 -5.46
C VAL A 27 6.19 -2.42 -4.29
N ASN A 28 6.93 -3.49 -4.56
CA ASN A 28 7.41 -4.41 -3.51
C ASN A 28 8.69 -3.88 -2.81
N ILE A 29 9.57 -3.16 -3.50
CA ILE A 29 10.84 -2.60 -2.95
C ILE A 29 10.58 -1.36 -2.11
N SER A 30 9.61 -0.51 -2.47
CA SER A 30 9.27 0.70 -1.70
C SER A 30 8.90 0.44 -0.24
N ALA A 31 8.73 -0.83 0.10
CA ALA A 31 8.37 -1.29 1.40
C ALA A 31 9.56 -1.76 2.26
N ILE A 32 10.78 -1.96 1.71
CA ILE A 32 11.92 -2.53 2.46
C ILE A 32 12.88 -1.46 3.01
N SER A 33 13.12 -0.38 2.27
CA SER A 33 14.04 0.69 2.69
C SER A 33 13.32 1.75 3.51
N THR A 34 13.87 2.08 4.67
CA THR A 34 13.41 3.13 5.59
C THR A 34 13.85 4.54 5.16
N ASP A 35 14.50 4.68 4.00
CA ASP A 35 14.96 5.97 3.50
C ASP A 35 13.80 6.81 2.91
N LEU A 36 13.98 8.14 2.93
CA LEU A 36 12.98 9.13 2.55
C LEU A 36 12.55 9.08 1.06
N VAL A 37 13.40 8.62 0.14
CA VAL A 37 13.08 8.56 -1.31
C VAL A 37 12.05 7.46 -1.65
N PRO A 38 12.18 6.22 -1.13
CA PRO A 38 11.14 5.20 -1.26
C PRO A 38 9.85 5.51 -0.48
N SER A 39 9.87 6.50 0.43
CA SER A 39 8.68 6.94 1.16
C SER A 39 7.60 7.60 0.28
N ALA A 40 7.92 8.00 -0.96
CA ALA A 40 6.94 8.49 -1.93
C ALA A 40 6.04 7.38 -2.51
N LEU A 41 6.48 6.12 -2.43
CA LEU A 41 5.82 4.95 -3.01
C LEU A 41 5.03 4.20 -1.94
N LYS A 42 4.00 4.87 -1.42
CA LYS A 42 3.12 4.37 -0.35
C LYS A 42 1.76 3.97 -0.91
N PHE A 43 1.06 3.11 -0.18
CA PHE A 43 -0.31 2.75 -0.52
C PHE A 43 -1.30 3.75 0.05
N ILE A 44 -1.03 4.28 1.24
CA ILE A 44 -1.95 5.16 1.97
C ILE A 44 -1.15 6.25 2.68
N SER A 45 -1.73 7.45 2.72
CA SER A 45 -1.33 8.54 3.59
C SER A 45 -2.47 8.89 4.53
N VAL A 46 -2.18 9.10 5.81
CA VAL A 46 -3.15 9.49 6.84
C VAL A 46 -2.69 10.83 7.40
N ASP A 47 -3.51 11.86 7.24
CA ASP A 47 -3.28 13.19 7.79
C ASP A 47 -4.08 13.31 9.10
N THR A 48 -3.36 13.63 10.16
CA THR A 48 -3.86 13.79 11.54
C THR A 48 -3.68 15.21 12.03
N SER A 49 -3.30 16.17 11.17
CA SER A 49 -3.01 17.56 11.53
C SER A 49 -4.16 18.25 12.27
N SER A 50 -5.41 17.90 11.96
CA SER A 50 -6.61 18.48 12.57
C SER A 50 -7.13 17.71 13.80
N LEU A 51 -6.51 16.58 14.16
CA LEU A 51 -6.91 15.74 15.30
C LEU A 51 -6.90 16.53 16.61
N GLY A 52 -5.83 17.27 16.91
CA GLY A 52 -5.71 18.08 18.13
C GLY A 52 -6.77 19.18 18.23
N GLN A 53 -7.14 19.79 17.10
CA GLN A 53 -8.20 20.79 17.08
C GLN A 53 -9.56 20.15 17.41
N GLN A 54 -9.90 19.02 16.79
CA GLN A 54 -11.17 18.32 17.05
C GLN A 54 -11.24 17.76 18.47
N LEU A 55 -10.11 17.28 19.00
CA LEU A 55 -10.03 16.80 20.39
C LEU A 55 -10.26 17.94 21.40
N SER A 56 -9.73 19.14 21.13
CA SER A 56 -9.96 20.32 21.97
C SER A 56 -11.43 20.77 21.94
N ILE A 57 -12.09 20.69 20.79
CA ILE A 57 -13.51 21.08 20.64
C ILE A 57 -14.42 20.14 21.42
N GLN A 58 -14.14 18.83 21.40
CA GLN A 58 -14.95 17.85 22.13
C GLN A 58 -14.69 17.83 23.63
N ASN A 59 -13.44 18.01 24.07
CA ASN A 59 -13.07 17.80 25.47
C ASN A 59 -12.80 19.07 26.29
N GLY A 60 -12.73 20.26 25.68
CA GLY A 60 -12.79 21.59 26.33
C GLY A 60 -11.67 21.99 27.30
N GLU A 61 -11.14 21.04 28.09
CA GLU A 61 -10.16 21.21 29.17
C GLU A 61 -8.88 20.39 28.95
N LEU A 62 -8.80 19.61 27.85
CA LEU A 62 -7.66 18.75 27.58
C LEU A 62 -6.49 19.56 27.01
N ASP A 63 -5.32 19.47 27.63
CA ASP A 63 -4.09 20.09 27.12
C ASP A 63 -3.52 19.30 25.92
N VAL A 64 -3.96 19.71 24.73
CA VAL A 64 -3.50 19.15 23.44
C VAL A 64 -2.14 19.69 22.99
N SER A 65 -1.50 20.59 23.73
CA SER A 65 -0.18 21.14 23.35
C SER A 65 0.92 20.09 23.28
N THR A 66 0.74 18.96 23.98
CA THR A 66 1.68 17.84 24.02
C THR A 66 1.32 16.70 23.07
N LEU A 67 0.20 16.81 22.33
CA LEU A 67 -0.32 15.72 21.49
C LEU A 67 0.61 15.38 20.33
N TYR A 68 1.13 16.39 19.65
CA TYR A 68 2.01 16.22 18.51
C TYR A 68 3.47 16.16 18.95
N ALA A 69 4.26 15.38 18.23
CA ALA A 69 5.70 15.38 18.46
C ALA A 69 6.34 16.68 17.97
N ASN A 70 7.41 17.08 18.65
CA ASN A 70 8.24 18.23 18.30
C ASN A 70 9.58 17.84 17.66
N ASP A 71 9.87 16.54 17.60
CA ASP A 71 11.13 15.98 17.09
C ASP A 71 10.83 14.97 15.98
N SER A 72 11.31 15.25 14.77
CA SER A 72 11.08 14.44 13.58
C SER A 72 11.87 13.14 13.59
N GLU A 73 12.92 13.04 14.40
CA GLU A 73 13.78 11.85 14.56
C GLU A 73 13.36 10.94 15.71
N ALA A 74 12.35 11.34 16.51
CA ALA A 74 11.86 10.51 17.60
C ALA A 74 11.30 9.18 17.05
N ALA A 75 11.58 8.09 17.78
CA ALA A 75 11.10 6.75 17.42
C ALA A 75 9.56 6.69 17.41
N LEU A 76 9.01 5.88 16.51
CA LEU A 76 7.57 5.63 16.43
C LEU A 76 7.18 4.51 17.40
N GLY A 77 5.91 4.46 17.81
CA GLY A 77 5.35 3.51 18.75
C GLY A 77 5.78 3.69 20.21
N GLN A 78 6.46 4.80 20.57
CA GLN A 78 7.01 5.04 21.92
C GLN A 78 6.25 6.11 22.71
N SER A 79 5.04 6.48 22.28
CA SER A 79 4.21 7.47 22.98
C SER A 79 4.87 8.86 23.10
N LEU A 80 5.71 9.19 22.12
CA LEU A 80 6.48 10.44 22.04
C LEU A 80 5.75 11.56 21.27
N GLY A 81 4.46 11.36 20.98
CA GLY A 81 3.63 12.32 20.26
C GLY A 81 3.22 11.81 18.88
N VAL A 82 2.00 12.16 18.48
CA VAL A 82 1.41 11.83 17.18
C VAL A 82 2.11 12.63 16.08
N ARG A 83 2.35 12.02 14.93
CA ARG A 83 2.88 12.68 13.73
C ARG A 83 1.74 13.34 12.96
N GLN A 84 2.03 14.32 12.11
CA GLN A 84 0.99 15.02 11.36
C GLN A 84 0.58 14.27 10.09
N GLU A 85 1.54 13.60 9.45
CA GLU A 85 1.25 12.71 8.33
C GLU A 85 1.89 11.35 8.58
N TYR A 86 1.09 10.30 8.40
CA TYR A 86 1.52 8.91 8.43
C TYR A 86 1.44 8.29 7.05
N TYR A 87 2.44 7.48 6.72
CA TYR A 87 2.62 6.88 5.41
C TYR A 87 2.76 5.37 5.52
N PHE A 88 1.77 4.63 5.03
CA PHE A 88 1.73 3.17 5.12
C PHE A 88 2.09 2.52 3.79
N GLY A 89 3.12 1.65 3.85
CA GLY A 89 3.54 0.75 2.78
C GLY A 89 3.20 -0.71 3.09
N GLN A 90 3.69 -1.62 2.25
CA GLN A 90 3.43 -3.06 2.39
C GLN A 90 4.24 -3.75 3.50
N TYR A 91 5.36 -3.17 3.96
CA TYR A 91 6.21 -3.72 5.03
C TYR A 91 6.65 -2.66 6.05
N SER A 92 6.51 -1.37 5.72
CA SER A 92 6.97 -0.26 6.55
C SER A 92 5.90 0.82 6.69
N TYR A 93 5.98 1.55 7.78
CA TYR A 93 5.22 2.77 8.02
C TYR A 93 6.19 3.89 8.35
N CYS A 94 5.83 5.13 8.01
CA CYS A 94 6.62 6.30 8.36
C CYS A 94 5.71 7.38 8.92
N GLY A 95 6.27 8.23 9.78
CA GLY A 95 5.60 9.43 10.26
C GLY A 95 6.49 10.64 10.09
N THR A 96 5.90 11.76 9.68
CA THR A 96 6.60 13.03 9.44
C THR A 96 5.94 14.18 10.19
N ILE A 97 6.73 15.20 10.48
CA ILE A 97 6.31 16.43 11.16
C ILE A 97 6.58 17.55 10.16
N GLU A 98 5.53 18.22 9.69
CA GLU A 98 5.55 19.31 8.69
C GLU A 98 6.47 19.08 7.46
N ASP A 99 5.84 18.88 6.30
CA ASP A 99 6.48 18.74 4.98
C ASP A 99 7.26 17.41 4.80
N ARG A 100 7.14 16.79 3.62
CA ARG A 100 7.45 15.36 3.35
C ARG A 100 8.93 14.94 3.45
N ARG A 101 9.81 15.79 3.98
CA ARG A 101 11.26 15.58 3.97
C ARG A 101 11.85 15.13 5.28
N ASP A 102 11.18 15.37 6.41
CA ASP A 102 11.72 15.10 7.73
C ASP A 102 10.81 14.11 8.47
N GLY A 103 11.24 12.86 8.56
CA GLY A 103 10.47 11.81 9.23
C GLY A 103 11.21 10.50 9.39
N VAL A 104 10.74 9.69 10.33
CA VAL A 104 11.29 8.36 10.61
C VAL A 104 10.40 7.31 9.98
N CYS A 105 11.04 6.25 9.47
CA CYS A 105 10.36 5.08 8.96
C CYS A 105 10.75 3.86 9.79
N GLU A 106 9.76 3.09 10.19
CA GLU A 106 9.96 1.83 10.88
C GLU A 106 9.33 0.68 10.09
N LEU A 107 9.92 -0.50 10.26
CA LEU A 107 9.27 -1.72 9.82
C LEU A 107 8.00 -1.87 10.64
N ALA A 108 6.88 -2.14 9.96
CA ALA A 108 5.63 -2.43 10.63
C ALA A 108 5.78 -3.78 11.34
N ARG A 109 6.23 -3.73 12.59
CA ARG A 109 6.45 -4.91 13.43
C ARG A 109 5.12 -5.31 14.02
N ASP A 110 4.50 -6.32 13.42
CA ASP A 110 3.60 -7.18 14.18
C ASP A 110 4.49 -8.13 15.00
N ALA A 111 4.21 -8.30 16.30
CA ALA A 111 4.98 -9.18 17.19
C ALA A 111 5.01 -10.64 16.67
N ASP A 112 4.03 -11.00 15.84
CA ASP A 112 3.87 -12.30 15.19
C ASP A 112 4.42 -12.33 13.75
N SER A 113 5.66 -11.89 13.53
CA SER A 113 6.56 -12.31 12.43
C SER A 113 5.98 -12.55 11.01
N HIS A 114 5.04 -11.75 10.52
CA HIS A 114 4.57 -11.92 9.15
C HIS A 114 5.44 -11.15 8.16
N PHE A 115 5.84 -11.81 7.08
CA PHE A 115 6.61 -11.25 5.97
C PHE A 115 5.95 -9.99 5.36
N ILE A 116 4.64 -9.80 5.55
CA ILE A 116 3.81 -8.70 5.02
C ILE A 116 3.21 -7.89 6.19
N SER A 117 3.31 -6.56 6.11
CA SER A 117 2.67 -5.64 7.06
C SER A 117 1.16 -5.74 6.97
N ARG A 118 0.51 -5.63 8.13
CA ARG A 118 -0.93 -5.52 8.23
C ARG A 118 -1.25 -4.04 8.43
N LEU A 119 -2.12 -3.51 7.59
CA LEU A 119 -2.49 -2.11 7.67
C LEU A 119 -3.35 -1.88 8.91
N ASP A 120 -2.80 -1.15 9.89
CA ASP A 120 -3.50 -0.81 11.14
C ASP A 120 -3.16 0.61 11.63
N PRO A 121 -3.57 1.66 10.89
CA PRO A 121 -3.22 3.04 11.23
C PRO A 121 -3.73 3.45 12.62
N TYR A 122 -4.84 2.88 13.07
CA TYR A 122 -5.42 3.17 14.38
C TYR A 122 -4.46 2.81 15.52
N THR A 123 -3.97 1.57 15.55
CA THR A 123 -3.07 1.10 16.61
C THR A 123 -1.78 1.93 16.64
N TYR A 124 -1.18 2.21 15.47
CA TYR A 124 0.04 3.02 15.39
C TYR A 124 -0.16 4.45 15.91
N ILE A 125 -1.27 5.11 15.60
CA ILE A 125 -1.56 6.46 16.11
C ILE A 125 -1.77 6.44 17.63
N ILE A 126 -2.44 5.42 18.17
CA ILE A 126 -2.67 5.28 19.61
C ILE A 126 -1.36 4.98 20.36
N GLU A 127 -0.47 4.18 19.79
CA GLU A 127 0.84 3.87 20.38
C GLU A 127 1.76 5.10 20.41
N ASP A 128 1.68 5.96 19.39
CA ASP A 128 2.39 7.25 19.33
C ASP A 128 1.80 8.32 20.25
N THR A 129 0.52 8.21 20.61
CA THR A 129 -0.15 9.17 21.48
C THR A 129 0.50 9.17 22.87
N PRO A 130 0.78 10.33 23.47
CA PRO A 130 1.29 10.42 24.84
C PRO A 130 0.35 9.76 25.85
N GLU A 131 0.91 9.08 26.86
CA GLU A 131 0.13 8.27 27.82
C GLU A 131 -1.03 9.04 28.49
N ASN A 132 -0.82 10.33 28.78
CA ASN A 132 -1.83 11.21 29.38
C ASN A 132 -3.01 11.54 28.46
N LEU A 133 -2.87 11.37 27.15
CA LEU A 133 -3.89 11.67 26.14
C LEU A 133 -4.44 10.42 25.45
N LYS A 134 -3.82 9.25 25.64
CA LYS A 134 -4.21 7.99 25.00
C LYS A 134 -5.69 7.65 25.17
N ASP A 135 -6.22 7.76 26.39
CA ASP A 135 -7.62 7.39 26.64
C ASP A 135 -8.60 8.37 25.98
N ALA A 136 -8.28 9.66 25.98
CA ALA A 136 -9.11 10.68 25.33
C ALA A 136 -9.11 10.51 23.80
N VAL A 137 -7.94 10.24 23.21
CA VAL A 137 -7.79 9.99 21.77
C VAL A 137 -8.50 8.68 21.40
N ARG A 138 -8.29 7.59 22.16
CA ARG A 138 -9.00 6.31 21.98
C ARG A 138 -10.51 6.52 21.96
N GLN A 139 -11.05 7.19 22.98
CA GLN A 139 -12.48 7.45 23.08
C GLN A 139 -13.01 8.30 21.91
N HIS A 140 -12.25 9.31 21.47
CA HIS A 140 -12.60 10.17 20.34
C HIS A 140 -12.69 9.36 19.03
N LEU A 141 -11.70 8.53 18.75
CA LEU A 141 -11.68 7.71 17.53
C LEU A 141 -12.74 6.60 17.56
N GLU A 142 -12.94 5.93 18.70
CA GLU A 142 -13.93 4.85 18.87
C GLU A 142 -15.38 5.34 18.87
N ALA A 143 -15.63 6.61 19.23
CA ALA A 143 -16.98 7.20 19.20
C ALA A 143 -17.63 7.15 17.80
N SER A 144 -16.82 7.06 16.74
CA SER A 144 -17.30 6.96 15.36
C SER A 144 -17.74 5.56 14.92
N GLN A 145 -17.50 4.52 15.73
CA GLN A 145 -17.73 3.09 15.40
C GLN A 145 -17.34 2.74 13.96
N SER A 146 -16.18 3.23 13.54
CA SER A 146 -15.82 3.24 12.14
C SER A 146 -14.98 2.03 11.71
N THR A 147 -14.91 1.75 10.41
CA THR A 147 -14.03 0.69 9.92
C THR A 147 -12.55 1.00 10.18
N PHE A 148 -12.21 2.27 10.41
CA PHE A 148 -10.87 2.71 10.81
C PHE A 148 -10.44 2.11 12.16
N THR A 149 -11.37 1.91 13.10
CA THR A 149 -11.08 1.30 14.41
C THR A 149 -11.22 -0.23 14.42
N SER A 150 -11.71 -0.84 13.33
CA SER A 150 -11.73 -2.30 13.15
C SER A 150 -10.40 -2.81 12.62
N SER A 151 -9.40 -2.85 13.50
CA SER A 151 -8.04 -3.31 13.18
C SER A 151 -8.02 -4.71 12.59
N ASP A 152 -8.79 -5.67 13.12
CA ASP A 152 -8.80 -7.06 12.61
C ASP A 152 -9.24 -7.14 11.14
N TYR A 153 -10.31 -6.42 10.77
CA TYR A 153 -10.79 -6.36 9.38
C TYR A 153 -9.71 -5.75 8.47
N LEU A 154 -9.16 -4.58 8.84
CA LEU A 154 -8.16 -3.91 8.03
C LEU A 154 -6.91 -4.77 7.85
N ARG A 155 -6.45 -5.41 8.94
CA ARG A 155 -5.28 -6.27 8.98
C ARG A 155 -5.43 -7.50 8.09
N GLU A 156 -6.56 -8.20 8.15
CA GLU A 156 -6.80 -9.42 7.37
C GLU A 156 -6.92 -9.14 5.87
N TYR A 157 -7.76 -8.17 5.48
CA TYR A 157 -7.99 -7.86 4.06
C TYR A 157 -6.79 -7.18 3.39
N SER A 158 -6.06 -6.31 4.11
CA SER A 158 -4.85 -5.69 3.56
C SER A 158 -3.74 -6.72 3.33
N ALA A 159 -3.53 -7.65 4.27
CA ALA A 159 -2.56 -8.73 4.13
C ALA A 159 -2.89 -9.63 2.93
N ALA A 160 -4.16 -9.99 2.74
CA ALA A 160 -4.59 -10.77 1.58
C ALA A 160 -4.30 -10.03 0.26
N GLY A 161 -4.60 -8.74 0.18
CA GLY A 161 -4.31 -7.91 -0.99
C GLY A 161 -2.81 -7.83 -1.32
N TYR A 162 -1.98 -7.62 -0.30
CA TYR A 162 -0.52 -7.58 -0.45
C TYR A 162 0.08 -8.92 -0.90
N TRP A 163 -0.42 -10.04 -0.37
CA TRP A 163 0.00 -11.38 -0.81
C TRP A 163 -0.33 -11.63 -2.28
N LEU A 164 -1.50 -11.21 -2.74
CA LEU A 164 -1.91 -11.36 -4.14
C LEU A 164 -1.03 -10.53 -5.10
N ILE A 165 -0.65 -9.30 -4.70
CA ILE A 165 0.26 -8.45 -5.48
C ILE A 165 1.65 -9.07 -5.55
N PHE A 166 2.16 -9.59 -4.42
CA PHE A 166 3.44 -10.29 -4.37
C PHE A 166 3.44 -11.54 -5.27
N LEU A 167 2.38 -12.35 -5.21
CA LEU A 167 2.24 -13.53 -6.05
C LEU A 167 2.16 -13.16 -7.54
N SER A 168 1.50 -12.06 -7.88
CA SER A 168 1.47 -11.53 -9.25
C SER A 168 2.87 -11.17 -9.77
N ALA A 169 3.75 -10.63 -8.92
CA ALA A 169 5.14 -10.35 -9.30
C ALA A 169 5.89 -11.64 -9.68
N ILE A 170 5.69 -12.72 -8.93
CA ILE A 170 6.28 -14.04 -9.23
C ILE A 170 5.74 -14.58 -10.56
N PHE A 171 4.43 -14.56 -10.76
CA PHE A 171 3.81 -15.03 -12.00
C PHE A 171 4.22 -14.20 -13.22
N THR A 172 4.36 -12.88 -13.07
CA THR A 172 4.88 -11.99 -14.11
C THR A 172 6.32 -12.35 -14.46
N GLY A 173 7.17 -12.63 -13.47
CA GLY A 173 8.54 -13.09 -13.70
C GLY A 173 8.58 -14.42 -14.47
N VAL A 174 7.78 -15.40 -14.06
CA VAL A 174 7.68 -16.70 -14.76
C VAL A 174 7.18 -16.51 -16.19
N ALA A 175 6.17 -15.67 -16.41
CA ALA A 175 5.64 -15.37 -17.74
C ALA A 175 6.67 -14.68 -18.65
N LEU A 176 7.49 -13.78 -18.09
CA LEU A 176 8.56 -13.12 -18.83
C LEU A 176 9.64 -14.14 -19.25
N PHE A 177 10.20 -14.91 -18.31
CA PHE A 177 11.28 -15.85 -18.63
C PHE A 177 10.83 -17.02 -19.50
N ALA A 178 9.66 -17.58 -19.25
CA ALA A 178 9.10 -18.63 -20.11
C ALA A 178 8.77 -18.08 -21.51
N GLY A 179 8.32 -16.82 -21.62
CA GLY A 179 8.00 -16.15 -22.87
C GLY A 179 9.22 -15.84 -23.76
N LEU A 180 10.45 -15.85 -23.23
CA LEU A 180 11.66 -15.63 -24.02
C LEU A 180 12.12 -16.87 -24.79
N ILE A 181 11.68 -18.06 -24.38
CA ILE A 181 12.08 -19.32 -25.02
C ILE A 181 11.19 -19.53 -26.27
N PRO A 182 11.75 -19.59 -27.49
CA PRO A 182 10.98 -19.60 -28.75
C PRO A 182 10.39 -20.97 -29.08
N ILE A 183 9.74 -21.61 -28.11
CA ILE A 183 9.05 -22.89 -28.25
C ILE A 183 7.55 -22.63 -28.08
N ARG A 184 6.72 -23.07 -29.04
CA ARG A 184 5.27 -22.79 -29.06
C ARG A 184 4.58 -23.13 -27.74
N TYR A 185 4.88 -24.29 -27.15
CA TYR A 185 4.28 -24.73 -25.89
C TYR A 185 4.69 -23.85 -24.70
N THR A 186 5.94 -23.38 -24.67
CA THR A 186 6.44 -22.51 -23.60
C THR A 186 5.82 -21.10 -23.68
N ILE A 187 5.58 -20.59 -24.89
CA ILE A 187 4.88 -19.30 -25.10
C ILE A 187 3.42 -19.39 -24.63
N SER A 188 2.72 -20.48 -24.96
CA SER A 188 1.34 -20.69 -24.47
C SER A 188 1.30 -20.85 -22.94
N PHE A 189 2.26 -21.56 -22.37
CA PHE A 189 2.42 -21.69 -20.91
C PHE A 189 2.66 -20.32 -20.25
N ALA A 190 3.56 -19.51 -20.82
CA ALA A 190 3.81 -18.15 -20.38
C ALA A 190 2.55 -17.26 -20.43
N GLY A 191 1.72 -17.41 -21.47
CA GLY A 191 0.45 -16.71 -21.60
C GLY A 191 -0.54 -17.03 -20.48
N VAL A 192 -0.60 -18.29 -20.02
CA VAL A 192 -1.42 -18.70 -18.87
C VAL A 192 -0.91 -18.05 -17.58
N PHE A 193 0.41 -18.02 -17.36
CA PHE A 193 0.99 -17.33 -16.19
C PHE A 193 0.78 -15.82 -16.24
N CYS A 194 0.81 -15.20 -17.42
CA CYS A 194 0.48 -13.79 -17.60
C CYS A 194 -0.99 -13.51 -17.25
N LEU A 195 -1.91 -14.39 -17.64
CA LEU A 195 -3.32 -14.30 -17.27
C LEU A 195 -3.54 -14.49 -15.76
N LEU A 196 -2.84 -15.44 -15.13
CA LEU A 196 -2.87 -15.61 -13.68
C LEU A 196 -2.30 -14.39 -12.94
N ALA A 197 -1.21 -13.80 -13.45
CA ALA A 197 -0.65 -12.56 -12.93
C ALA A 197 -1.64 -11.40 -13.00
N PHE A 198 -2.35 -11.27 -14.13
CA PHE A 198 -3.42 -10.29 -14.33
C PHE A 198 -4.58 -10.48 -13.33
N LEU A 199 -5.08 -11.70 -13.15
CA LEU A 199 -6.18 -11.97 -12.24
C LEU A 199 -5.80 -11.67 -10.78
N THR A 200 -4.62 -12.12 -10.36
CA THR A 200 -4.13 -11.91 -8.99
C THR A 200 -3.89 -10.44 -8.67
N VAL A 201 -3.28 -9.67 -9.59
CA VAL A 201 -3.08 -8.22 -9.38
C VAL A 201 -4.41 -7.46 -9.36
N THR A 202 -5.38 -7.86 -10.20
CA THR A 202 -6.70 -7.21 -10.24
C THR A 202 -7.47 -7.44 -8.94
N VAL A 203 -7.46 -8.67 -8.43
CA VAL A 203 -8.11 -8.98 -7.15
C VAL A 203 -7.40 -8.25 -6.01
N GLY A 204 -6.06 -8.30 -5.96
CA GLY A 204 -5.28 -7.59 -4.94
C GLY A 204 -5.51 -6.07 -4.93
N SER A 205 -5.52 -5.43 -6.11
CA SER A 205 -5.78 -4.00 -6.25
C SER A 205 -7.20 -3.63 -5.85
N SER A 206 -8.19 -4.46 -6.19
CA SER A 206 -9.60 -4.23 -5.83
C SER A 206 -9.82 -4.30 -4.31
N ILE A 207 -9.21 -5.28 -3.63
CA ILE A 207 -9.31 -5.42 -2.18
C ILE A 207 -8.69 -4.21 -1.48
N LEU A 208 -7.47 -3.82 -1.86
CA LEU A 208 -6.80 -2.65 -1.28
C LEU A 208 -7.60 -1.36 -1.53
N THR A 209 -8.14 -1.18 -2.74
CA THR A 209 -8.97 -0.03 -3.05
C THR A 209 -10.24 0.00 -2.17
N ALA A 210 -10.93 -1.13 -2.01
CA ALA A 210 -12.13 -1.23 -1.20
C ALA A 210 -11.85 -0.95 0.29
N VAL A 211 -10.73 -1.45 0.82
CA VAL A 211 -10.28 -1.18 2.18
C VAL A 211 -10.03 0.33 2.37
N ILE A 212 -9.33 0.97 1.44
CA ILE A 212 -9.01 2.41 1.51
C ILE A 212 -10.26 3.29 1.43
N VAL A 213 -11.20 2.96 0.53
CA VAL A 213 -12.48 3.68 0.45
C VAL A 213 -13.23 3.62 1.79
N LYS A 214 -13.30 2.43 2.42
CA LYS A 214 -13.98 2.26 3.71
C LYS A 214 -13.30 3.03 4.84
N MET A 215 -11.97 3.16 4.84
CA MET A 215 -11.27 3.99 5.82
C MET A 215 -11.51 5.49 5.61
N ARG A 216 -11.70 5.92 4.35
CA ARG A 216 -11.92 7.33 3.99
C ARG A 216 -13.35 7.80 4.23
N ASP A 217 -14.34 6.91 4.13
CA ASP A 217 -15.76 7.24 4.37
C ASP A 217 -16.06 7.58 5.85
N VAL A 218 -15.05 7.52 6.72
CA VAL A 218 -15.15 7.87 8.13
C VAL A 218 -14.92 9.37 8.29
N ASN A 219 -16.01 10.15 8.30
CA ASN A 219 -16.15 11.53 8.79
C ASN A 219 -14.84 12.31 9.03
N GLY A 220 -14.04 12.49 7.98
CA GLY A 220 -12.69 13.04 8.08
C GLY A 220 -12.64 14.43 8.69
N ASP A 221 -13.71 15.21 8.49
CA ASP A 221 -13.85 16.55 9.07
C ASP A 221 -14.26 16.55 10.55
N ALA A 222 -14.93 15.51 11.05
CA ALA A 222 -15.42 15.46 12.43
C ALA A 222 -14.41 14.83 13.41
N LEU A 223 -13.52 13.97 12.92
CA LEU A 223 -12.49 13.28 13.71
C LEU A 223 -11.11 13.93 13.55
N GLY A 224 -10.93 14.76 12.52
CA GLY A 224 -9.64 15.41 12.23
C GLY A 224 -8.57 14.43 11.70
N VAL A 225 -9.03 13.32 11.10
CA VAL A 225 -8.17 12.29 10.50
C VAL A 225 -8.65 12.03 9.07
N THR A 226 -7.82 12.35 8.08
CA THR A 226 -8.16 12.18 6.66
C THR A 226 -7.23 11.19 5.98
N VAL A 227 -7.81 10.25 5.24
CA VAL A 227 -7.07 9.18 4.54
C VAL A 227 -7.01 9.46 3.04
N HIS A 228 -5.79 9.49 2.51
CA HIS A 228 -5.48 9.73 1.11
C HIS A 228 -4.89 8.50 0.41
N TYR A 229 -5.17 8.37 -0.89
CA TYR A 229 -4.55 7.35 -1.73
C TYR A 229 -3.07 7.66 -1.97
N GLY A 230 -2.22 6.64 -1.82
CA GLY A 230 -0.82 6.72 -2.18
C GLY A 230 -0.54 6.35 -3.64
N VAL A 231 0.67 6.67 -4.09
CA VAL A 231 1.13 6.46 -5.47
C VAL A 231 1.21 4.97 -5.83
N SER A 232 1.55 4.10 -4.89
CA SER A 232 1.71 2.66 -5.15
C SER A 232 0.40 2.01 -5.59
N LEU A 233 -0.75 2.46 -5.09
CA LEU A 233 -2.05 1.95 -5.54
C LEU A 233 -2.27 2.22 -7.02
N TRP A 234 -1.90 3.40 -7.51
CA TRP A 234 -1.97 3.75 -8.92
C TRP A 234 -1.03 2.91 -9.77
N LEU A 235 0.19 2.63 -9.30
CA LEU A 235 1.14 1.77 -10.00
C LEU A 235 0.62 0.33 -10.15
N VAL A 236 -0.06 -0.20 -9.14
CA VAL A 236 -0.68 -1.53 -9.20
C VAL A 236 -1.84 -1.56 -10.21
N TRP A 237 -2.65 -0.51 -10.27
CA TRP A 237 -3.68 -0.37 -11.31
C TRP A 237 -3.09 -0.26 -12.71
N ILE A 238 -2.04 0.55 -12.90
CA ILE A 238 -1.33 0.64 -14.19
C ILE A 238 -0.80 -0.73 -14.61
N THR A 239 -0.19 -1.46 -13.68
CA THR A 239 0.30 -2.84 -13.89
C THR A 239 -0.83 -3.76 -14.37
N THR A 240 -2.02 -3.64 -13.77
CA THR A 240 -3.21 -4.41 -14.16
C THR A 240 -3.57 -4.18 -15.64
N PHE A 241 -3.61 -2.92 -16.08
CA PHE A 241 -3.88 -2.58 -17.48
C PHE A 241 -2.79 -3.07 -18.43
N VAL A 242 -1.52 -2.94 -18.03
CA VAL A 242 -0.38 -3.39 -18.83
C VAL A 242 -0.42 -4.91 -19.04
N LEU A 243 -0.69 -5.68 -18.00
CA LEU A 243 -0.84 -7.14 -18.09
C LEU A 243 -2.05 -7.54 -18.93
N LEU A 244 -3.20 -6.88 -18.75
CA LEU A 244 -4.40 -7.12 -19.58
C LEU A 244 -4.09 -6.97 -21.07
N CYS A 245 -3.37 -5.90 -21.43
CA CYS A 245 -2.94 -5.65 -22.81
C CYS A 245 -1.92 -6.68 -23.31
N ALA A 246 -1.08 -7.25 -22.44
CA ALA A 246 -0.05 -8.23 -22.82
C ALA A 246 -0.62 -9.62 -23.15
N VAL A 247 -1.65 -10.07 -22.42
CA VAL A 247 -2.27 -11.41 -22.57
C VAL A 247 -2.59 -11.80 -24.02
N PRO A 248 -3.32 -11.00 -24.84
CA PRO A 248 -3.66 -11.41 -26.20
C PRO A 248 -2.43 -11.64 -27.10
N PHE A 249 -1.35 -10.88 -26.90
CA PHE A 249 -0.13 -11.02 -27.71
C PHE A 249 0.61 -12.33 -27.46
N TYR A 250 0.50 -12.93 -26.27
CA TYR A 250 1.02 -14.28 -26.00
C TYR A 250 0.33 -15.35 -26.85
N PHE A 251 -1.01 -15.30 -26.95
CA PHE A 251 -1.78 -16.27 -27.73
C PHE A 251 -1.67 -16.06 -29.24
N VAL A 252 -1.47 -14.81 -29.69
CA VAL A 252 -1.12 -14.55 -31.08
C VAL A 252 0.27 -15.10 -31.37
N ALA A 253 1.27 -14.88 -30.53
CA ALA A 253 2.62 -15.38 -30.80
C ALA A 253 2.73 -16.92 -30.86
N SER A 254 1.90 -17.65 -30.12
CA SER A 254 1.94 -19.12 -30.05
C SER A 254 1.32 -19.84 -31.27
N ASN A 255 0.37 -19.22 -31.96
CA ASN A 255 -0.33 -19.75 -33.15
C ASN A 255 0.52 -19.66 -34.41
#